data_AF-A0AAX3TEI1-F1
#
_entry.id   AF-A0AAX3TEI1-F1
#
_cell.length_a   1.000
_cell.length_b   1.000
_cell.length_c   1.000
_cell.angle_alpha   90.00
_cell.angle_beta   90.00
_cell.angle_gamma   90.00
#
_symmetry.space_group_name_H-M   'P 1'
#
loop_
_entity.id
_entity.type
_entity.pdbx_description
1 polymer ?
#
loop_
_entity_poly.entity_id
_entity_poly.type
_entity_poly.pdbx_seq_one_letter_code
_entity_poly.pdbx_strand_id
1 'polypeptide(L)'
;MYNGSELNLWSAAWLQAGKLVAKNPTRPIAIGVNSATARSQNQLHIHLAQVNPTTLADLRAIPNPETHLDNWTKTDVVLRLNKTKSKIPRHFRVVKYTGGLPDLFRVLKRQLPATEDMADQSIGVVDAGQPNTYFVLTSNPKLGGAGTGLMDMIYGWGV
;
A
#
# COMPACT_ATOMS: atom_id res chain seq x y z
N MET A 1 5.58 -2.60 16.70
CA MET A 1 4.98 -1.80 15.62
C MET A 1 3.45 -1.80 15.64
N TYR A 2 2.78 -2.60 16.49
CA TYR A 2 1.31 -2.67 16.53
C TYR A 2 0.77 -2.95 17.94
N ASN A 3 1.60 -2.77 18.98
CA ASN A 3 1.18 -2.92 20.38
C ASN A 3 0.68 -1.59 20.99
N GLY A 4 0.75 -0.48 20.23
CA GLY A 4 0.19 0.82 20.62
C GLY A 4 1.17 1.79 21.29
N SER A 5 2.43 1.40 21.51
CA SER A 5 3.46 2.28 22.09
C SER A 5 4.33 2.99 21.05
N GLU A 6 4.12 2.74 19.75
CA GLU A 6 4.98 3.26 18.69
C GLU A 6 4.39 4.48 17.97
N LEU A 7 5.28 5.34 17.46
CA LEU A 7 4.94 6.53 16.66
C LEU A 7 4.16 6.13 15.39
N ASN A 8 3.15 6.92 15.01
CA ASN A 8 2.46 6.75 13.72
C ASN A 8 3.39 7.15 12.55
N LEU A 9 4.17 6.17 12.07
CA LEU A 9 5.14 6.38 10.99
C LEU A 9 4.47 6.67 9.64
N TRP A 10 3.21 6.27 9.44
CA TRP A 10 2.49 6.47 8.18
C TRP A 10 2.16 7.94 7.95
N SER A 11 1.65 8.62 8.98
CA SER A 11 1.40 10.06 8.92
C SER A 11 2.70 10.86 8.72
N ALA A 12 3.76 10.49 9.44
CA ALA A 12 5.08 11.12 9.28
C ALA A 12 5.67 10.91 7.88
N ALA A 13 5.62 9.68 7.35
CA ALA A 13 6.11 9.37 6.02
C ALA A 13 5.31 10.10 4.93
N TRP A 14 3.99 10.21 5.08
CA TRP A 14 3.15 10.96 4.15
C TRP A 14 3.53 12.44 4.10
N LEU A 15 3.73 13.06 5.28
CA LEU A 15 4.19 14.44 5.38
C LEU A 15 5.55 14.65 4.70
N GLN A 16 6.50 13.72 4.88
CA GLN A 16 7.80 13.79 4.23
C GLN A 16 7.70 13.55 2.72
N ALA A 17 6.84 12.64 2.27
CA ALA A 17 6.61 12.38 0.85
C ALA A 17 6.12 13.63 0.11
N GLY A 18 5.24 14.42 0.72
CA GLY A 18 4.78 15.70 0.17
C GLY A 18 5.88 16.74 -0.05
N LYS A 19 7.04 16.59 0.63
CA LYS A 19 8.21 17.46 0.50
C LYS A 19 9.27 16.90 -0.45
N LEU A 20 9.48 15.58 -0.40
CA LEU A 20 10.63 14.92 -1.02
C LEU A 20 10.30 14.25 -2.36
N VAL A 21 9.04 13.85 -2.58
CA VAL A 21 8.62 13.25 -3.84
C VAL A 21 8.25 14.35 -4.83
N ALA A 22 8.80 14.27 -6.03
CA ALA A 22 8.48 15.21 -7.10
C ALA A 22 6.96 15.22 -7.37
N LYS A 23 6.37 16.41 -7.39
CA LYS A 23 4.94 16.59 -7.67
C LYS A 23 4.66 16.28 -9.14
N ASN A 24 3.89 15.23 -9.39
CA ASN A 24 3.43 14.89 -10.73
C ASN A 24 1.95 14.43 -10.66
N PRO A 25 1.00 15.19 -11.22
CA PRO A 25 -0.42 14.85 -11.17
C PRO A 25 -0.77 13.51 -11.85
N THR A 26 0.00 13.08 -12.86
CA THR A 26 -0.22 11.79 -13.54
C THR A 26 0.41 10.62 -12.79
N ARG A 27 1.28 10.91 -11.82
CA ARG A 27 2.04 9.97 -11.01
C ARG A 27 2.10 10.49 -9.57
N PRO A 28 0.94 10.56 -8.88
CA PRO A 28 0.85 11.12 -7.56
C PRO A 28 1.62 10.26 -6.54
N ILE A 29 1.68 10.76 -5.30
CA ILE A 29 2.50 10.19 -4.25
C ILE A 29 2.04 8.77 -3.91
N ALA A 30 3.01 7.88 -3.71
CA ALA A 30 2.82 6.59 -3.10
C ALA A 30 3.89 6.37 -2.02
N ILE A 31 3.47 5.79 -0.89
CA ILE A 31 4.39 5.34 0.16
C ILE A 31 4.10 3.88 0.51
N GLY A 32 5.06 3.18 1.09
CA GLY A 32 4.81 1.79 1.49
C GLY A 32 6.01 1.06 2.06
N VAL A 33 5.73 -0.12 2.60
CA VAL A 33 6.66 -1.00 3.28
C VAL A 33 6.56 -2.37 2.64
N ASN A 34 7.73 -2.94 2.32
CA ASN A 34 7.86 -4.33 1.93
C ASN A 34 7.74 -5.23 3.16
N SER A 35 7.11 -6.40 2.98
CA SER A 35 7.04 -7.44 4.01
C SER A 35 8.43 -7.80 4.54
N ALA A 36 8.50 -8.27 5.78
CA ALA A 36 9.75 -8.68 6.40
C ALA A 36 10.41 -9.84 5.63
N THR A 37 9.59 -10.71 5.04
CA THR A 37 10.03 -11.89 4.28
C THR A 37 10.48 -11.59 2.85
N ALA A 38 10.16 -10.39 2.31
CA ALA A 38 10.55 -10.01 0.94
C ALA A 38 11.59 -8.89 0.87
N ARG A 39 11.79 -8.11 1.94
CA ARG A 39 12.80 -7.03 1.97
C ARG A 39 14.21 -7.58 2.17
N SER A 40 15.21 -6.91 1.58
CA SER A 40 16.62 -7.26 1.76
C SER A 40 17.25 -6.65 3.01
N GLN A 41 16.74 -5.52 3.49
CA GLN A 41 17.25 -4.82 4.67
C GLN A 41 16.44 -5.17 5.90
N ASN A 42 17.11 -5.62 6.97
CA ASN A 42 16.47 -5.91 8.25
C ASN A 42 16.31 -4.65 9.13
N GLN A 43 15.79 -3.59 8.53
CA GLN A 43 15.42 -2.35 9.20
C GLN A 43 14.07 -1.91 8.65
N LEU A 44 13.17 -1.43 9.52
CA LEU A 44 11.94 -0.82 9.05
C LEU A 44 12.25 0.45 8.26
N HIS A 45 11.78 0.52 7.03
CA HIS A 45 11.89 1.70 6.19
C HIS A 45 10.62 1.82 5.32
N ILE A 46 10.10 3.04 5.21
CA ILE A 46 8.97 3.37 4.36
C ILE A 46 9.54 3.99 3.09
N HIS A 47 9.17 3.44 1.95
CA HIS A 47 9.54 3.95 0.64
C HIS A 47 8.67 5.15 0.32
N LEU A 48 9.26 6.20 -0.25
CA LEU A 48 8.58 7.40 -0.70
C LEU A 48 8.81 7.51 -2.21
N ALA A 49 7.75 7.42 -3.00
CA ALA A 49 7.86 7.34 -4.45
C ALA A 49 6.64 7.97 -5.13
N GLN A 50 6.69 7.96 -6.46
CA GLN A 50 5.51 8.18 -7.29
C GLN A 50 4.87 6.83 -7.64
N VAL A 51 3.54 6.78 -7.72
CA VAL A 51 2.81 5.59 -8.17
C VAL A 51 3.05 5.31 -9.66
N ASN A 52 3.01 4.04 -10.06
CA ASN A 52 2.96 3.64 -11.46
C ASN A 52 1.60 4.04 -12.07
N PRO A 53 1.54 4.71 -13.25
CA PRO A 53 0.29 5.13 -13.87
C PRO A 53 -0.70 3.99 -14.14
N THR A 54 -0.20 2.80 -14.47
CA THR A 54 -1.05 1.63 -14.77
C THR A 54 -1.75 1.16 -13.50
N THR A 55 -1.00 1.06 -12.39
CA THR A 55 -1.56 0.70 -11.09
C THR A 55 -2.57 1.74 -10.61
N LEU A 56 -2.27 3.03 -10.78
CA LEU A 56 -3.21 4.11 -10.43
C LEU A 56 -4.51 4.02 -11.24
N ALA A 57 -4.43 3.71 -12.53
CA ALA A 57 -5.59 3.55 -13.38
C ALA A 57 -6.49 2.41 -12.87
N ASP A 58 -5.91 1.27 -12.49
CA ASP A 58 -6.66 0.13 -11.94
C ASP A 58 -7.31 0.49 -10.60
N LEU A 59 -6.58 1.17 -9.71
CA LEU A 59 -7.11 1.62 -8.42
C LEU A 59 -8.32 2.56 -8.58
N ARG A 60 -8.26 3.49 -9.53
CA ARG A 60 -9.36 4.40 -9.86
C ARG A 60 -10.55 3.70 -10.51
N ALA A 61 -10.32 2.56 -11.14
CA ALA A 61 -11.34 1.78 -11.83
C ALA A 61 -12.08 0.77 -10.93
N ILE A 62 -11.67 0.62 -9.65
CA ILE A 62 -12.37 -0.27 -8.71
C ILE A 62 -13.82 0.21 -8.54
N PRO A 63 -14.83 -0.60 -8.92
CA PRO A 63 -16.22 -0.23 -8.73
C PRO A 63 -16.58 -0.33 -7.24
N ASN A 64 -17.18 0.72 -6.68
CA ASN A 64 -17.65 0.76 -5.29
C ASN A 64 -16.61 0.21 -4.28
N PRO A 65 -15.41 0.82 -4.19
CA PRO A 65 -14.37 0.32 -3.30
C PRO A 65 -14.85 0.37 -1.84
N GLU A 66 -14.38 -0.58 -1.02
CA GLU A 66 -14.54 -0.46 0.44
C GLU A 66 -13.92 0.86 0.91
N THR A 67 -14.60 1.56 1.82
CA THR A 67 -14.19 2.89 2.30
C THR A 67 -13.84 2.90 3.79
N HIS A 68 -14.20 1.83 4.52
CA HIS A 68 -13.92 1.66 5.92
C HIS A 68 -12.64 0.85 6.12
N LEU A 69 -11.63 1.45 6.75
CA LEU A 69 -10.35 0.79 7.02
C LEU A 69 -10.46 -0.45 7.93
N ASP A 70 -11.50 -0.57 8.75
CA ASP A 70 -11.74 -1.75 9.58
C ASP A 70 -12.29 -2.96 8.76
N ASN A 71 -12.59 -2.74 7.47
CA ASN A 71 -13.00 -3.77 6.51
C ASN A 71 -11.93 -4.05 5.45
N TRP A 72 -10.69 -3.61 5.66
CA TRP A 72 -9.61 -3.67 4.66
C TRP A 72 -9.33 -5.06 4.10
N THR A 73 -9.55 -6.12 4.87
CA THR A 73 -9.33 -7.49 4.37
C THR A 73 -10.45 -8.04 3.47
N LYS A 74 -11.55 -7.30 3.28
CA LYS A 74 -12.74 -7.78 2.52
C LYS A 74 -12.64 -7.65 1.01
N THR A 75 -11.86 -6.69 0.49
CA THR A 75 -11.82 -6.39 -0.94
C THR A 75 -10.50 -6.83 -1.53
N ASP A 76 -10.46 -7.98 -2.21
CA ASP A 76 -9.31 -8.44 -3.00
C ASP A 76 -9.50 -8.05 -4.48
N VAL A 77 -8.51 -7.35 -5.04
CA VAL A 77 -8.48 -6.92 -6.44
C VAL A 77 -7.16 -7.28 -7.09
N VAL A 78 -7.21 -7.49 -8.40
CA VAL A 78 -6.02 -7.72 -9.22
C VAL A 78 -5.56 -6.41 -9.83
N LEU A 79 -4.33 -5.99 -9.53
CA LEU A 79 -3.73 -4.77 -10.05
C LEU A 79 -2.63 -5.10 -11.06
N ARG A 80 -2.62 -4.38 -12.18
CA ARG A 80 -1.48 -4.32 -13.09
C ARG A 80 -0.40 -3.43 -12.45
N LEU A 81 0.85 -3.84 -12.62
CA LEU A 81 2.00 -3.30 -11.90
C LEU A 81 3.05 -2.74 -12.86
N ASN A 82 4.09 -2.12 -12.29
CA ASN A 82 5.26 -1.76 -13.05
C ASN A 82 5.86 -3.01 -13.73
N LYS A 83 5.89 -3.02 -15.06
CA LYS A 83 6.35 -4.16 -15.87
C LYS A 83 7.81 -4.53 -15.63
N THR A 84 8.62 -3.58 -15.16
CA THR A 84 10.02 -3.84 -14.77
C THR A 84 10.14 -4.62 -13.46
N LYS A 85 9.09 -4.62 -12.62
CA LYS A 85 9.05 -5.28 -11.30
C LYS A 85 8.18 -6.53 -11.28
N SER A 86 7.12 -6.59 -12.08
CA SER A 86 6.30 -7.79 -12.23
C SER A 86 5.83 -7.97 -13.67
N LYS A 87 5.98 -9.19 -14.20
CA LYS A 87 5.51 -9.57 -15.54
C LYS A 87 4.01 -9.89 -15.57
N ILE A 88 3.42 -10.14 -14.41
CA ILE A 88 2.01 -10.52 -14.28
C ILE A 88 1.32 -9.64 -13.21
N PRO A 89 0.00 -9.43 -13.30
CA PRO A 89 -0.76 -8.74 -12.26
C PRO A 89 -0.65 -9.45 -10.90
N ARG A 90 -0.96 -8.73 -9.82
CA ARG A 90 -0.93 -9.26 -8.45
C ARG A 90 -2.19 -8.90 -7.68
N HIS A 91 -2.52 -9.74 -6.72
CA HIS A 91 -3.63 -9.52 -5.79
C HIS A 91 -3.26 -8.51 -4.71
N PHE A 92 -4.20 -7.63 -4.39
CA PHE A 92 -4.11 -6.65 -3.30
C PHE A 92 -5.46 -6.50 -2.62
N ARG A 93 -5.41 -6.39 -1.30
CA ARG A 93 -6.51 -5.87 -0.51
C ARG A 93 -6.52 -4.36 -0.50
N VAL A 94 -7.62 -3.73 -0.88
CA VAL A 94 -7.68 -2.27 -1.10
C VAL A 94 -8.87 -1.63 -0.39
N VAL A 95 -8.62 -0.49 0.27
CA VAL A 95 -9.64 0.44 0.77
C VAL A 95 -9.41 1.82 0.19
N LYS A 96 -10.46 2.49 -0.24
CA LYS A 96 -10.44 3.92 -0.55
C LYS A 96 -10.86 4.72 0.68
N TYR A 97 -9.88 5.14 1.47
CA TYR A 97 -10.09 5.77 2.78
C TYR A 97 -9.97 7.29 2.71
N THR A 98 -10.89 8.00 3.37
CA THR A 98 -10.82 9.46 3.58
C THR A 98 -10.71 9.76 5.07
N GLY A 99 -9.69 10.51 5.47
CA GLY A 99 -9.44 10.89 6.87
C GLY A 99 -7.97 11.10 7.18
N GLY A 100 -7.60 11.23 8.45
CA GLY A 100 -6.18 11.21 8.84
C GLY A 100 -5.61 9.79 8.73
N LEU A 101 -4.40 9.63 8.18
CA LEU A 101 -3.73 8.32 8.10
C LEU A 101 -3.43 7.77 9.50
N PRO A 102 -4.08 6.68 9.92
CA PRO A 102 -3.79 6.06 11.21
C PRO A 102 -2.54 5.18 11.13
N ASP A 103 -2.14 4.60 12.25
CA ASP A 103 -1.15 3.52 12.24
C ASP A 103 -1.72 2.28 11.54
N LEU A 104 -1.34 2.10 10.27
CA LEU A 104 -1.82 1.02 9.41
C LEU A 104 -1.34 -0.36 9.86
N PHE A 105 -0.21 -0.47 10.56
CA PHE A 105 0.23 -1.78 11.08
C PHE A 105 -0.77 -2.30 12.12
N ARG A 106 -1.19 -1.41 13.02
CA ARG A 106 -2.18 -1.73 14.05
C ARG A 106 -3.56 -1.98 13.45
N VAL A 107 -3.98 -1.16 12.48
CA VAL A 107 -5.27 -1.34 11.79
C VAL A 107 -5.32 -2.70 11.08
N LEU A 108 -4.27 -3.06 10.32
CA LEU A 108 -4.25 -4.32 9.60
C LEU A 108 -4.19 -5.52 10.56
N LYS A 109 -3.34 -5.47 11.59
CA LYS A 109 -3.17 -6.59 12.53
C LYS A 109 -4.48 -7.04 13.18
N ARG A 110 -5.40 -6.12 13.47
CA ARG A 110 -6.69 -6.43 14.12
C ARG A 110 -7.66 -7.22 13.26
N GLN A 111 -7.47 -7.23 11.95
CA GLN A 111 -8.43 -7.78 10.98
C GLN A 111 -7.82 -8.85 10.06
N LEU A 112 -6.53 -9.17 10.24
CA LEU A 112 -5.91 -10.26 9.51
C LEU A 112 -6.58 -11.60 9.89
N PRO A 113 -6.83 -12.48 8.92
CA PRO A 113 -7.21 -13.85 9.19
C PRO A 113 -6.16 -14.54 10.08
N ALA A 114 -6.59 -15.48 10.92
CA ALA A 114 -5.67 -16.23 11.80
C ALA A 114 -4.58 -17.02 11.04
N THR A 115 -4.81 -17.30 9.76
CA THR A 115 -3.87 -17.98 8.85
C THR A 115 -2.81 -17.06 8.26
N GLU A 116 -2.82 -15.77 8.56
CA GLU A 116 -1.91 -14.78 8.01
C GLU A 116 -1.11 -14.05 9.10
N ASP A 117 0.15 -13.80 8.82
CA ASP A 117 1.05 -13.04 9.68
C ASP A 117 1.28 -11.63 9.15
N MET A 118 1.48 -10.66 10.06
CA MET A 118 1.91 -9.30 9.72
C MET A 118 3.29 -9.28 9.05
N ALA A 119 4.18 -10.23 9.39
CA ALA A 119 5.52 -10.32 8.81
C ALA A 119 5.50 -10.55 7.30
N ASP A 120 4.44 -11.18 6.78
CA ASP A 120 4.25 -11.45 5.36
C ASP A 120 3.51 -10.32 4.62
N GLN A 121 2.96 -9.34 5.35
CA GLN A 121 2.20 -8.27 4.74
C GLN A 121 3.13 -7.16 4.26
N SER A 122 2.95 -6.78 3.00
CA SER A 122 3.32 -5.48 2.49
C SER A 122 2.15 -4.50 2.69
N ILE A 123 2.46 -3.23 2.93
CA ILE A 123 1.45 -2.17 3.10
C ILE A 123 1.83 -0.96 2.24
N GLY A 124 0.86 -0.37 1.56
CA GLY A 124 1.04 0.80 0.72
C GLY A 124 -0.08 1.81 0.87
N VAL A 125 0.21 3.05 0.55
CA VAL A 125 -0.73 4.17 0.50
C VAL A 125 -0.47 4.93 -0.79
N VAL A 126 -1.52 5.14 -1.59
CA VAL A 126 -1.47 5.90 -2.84
C VAL A 126 -2.45 7.06 -2.74
N ASP A 127 -2.02 8.24 -3.15
CA ASP A 127 -2.88 9.43 -3.23
C ASP A 127 -4.03 9.19 -4.22
N ALA A 128 -5.27 9.38 -3.76
CA ALA A 128 -6.46 9.21 -4.60
C ALA A 128 -6.79 10.45 -5.45
N GLY A 129 -6.04 11.56 -5.31
CA GLY A 129 -6.27 12.83 -6.00
C GLY A 129 -7.35 13.69 -5.37
N GLN A 130 -7.77 13.37 -4.14
CA GLN A 130 -8.77 14.09 -3.36
C GLN A 130 -8.18 14.41 -1.98
N PRO A 131 -8.50 15.56 -1.36
CA PRO A 131 -7.96 15.94 -0.06
C PRO A 131 -8.12 14.82 0.98
N ASN A 132 -7.01 14.46 1.65
CA ASN A 132 -6.96 13.43 2.68
C ASN A 132 -7.61 12.09 2.28
N THR A 133 -7.56 11.75 0.99
CA THR A 133 -8.15 10.52 0.47
C THR A 133 -7.07 9.66 -0.18
N TYR A 134 -7.08 8.38 0.16
CA TYR A 134 -6.02 7.45 -0.19
C TYR A 134 -6.60 6.12 -0.67
N PHE A 135 -5.91 5.47 -1.58
CA PHE A 135 -6.00 4.02 -1.69
C PHE A 135 -5.00 3.41 -0.72
N VAL A 136 -5.48 2.59 0.20
CA VAL A 136 -4.67 1.89 1.20
C VAL A 136 -4.63 0.42 0.79
N LEU A 137 -3.43 -0.11 0.59
CA LEU A 137 -3.20 -1.41 -0.03
C LEU A 137 -2.46 -2.34 0.92
N THR A 138 -2.82 -3.61 0.94
CA THR A 138 -1.99 -4.65 1.52
C THR A 138 -1.95 -5.89 0.63
N SER A 139 -0.85 -6.62 0.68
CA SER A 139 -0.72 -7.90 -0.02
C SER A 139 0.27 -8.78 0.74
N ASN A 140 0.14 -10.08 0.56
CA ASN A 140 1.12 -11.07 0.99
C ASN A 140 1.35 -12.06 -0.17
N PRO A 141 2.45 -12.83 -0.18
CA PRO A 141 2.79 -13.71 -1.30
C PRO A 141 1.72 -14.75 -1.70
N LYS A 142 0.81 -15.11 -0.77
CA LYS A 142 -0.21 -16.16 -0.98
C LYS A 142 -1.58 -15.60 -1.32
N LEU A 143 -1.81 -14.29 -1.18
CA LEU A 143 -3.12 -13.67 -1.40
C LEU A 143 -3.65 -13.97 -2.81
N GLY A 144 -4.86 -14.52 -2.89
CA GLY A 144 -5.51 -14.87 -4.17
C GLY A 144 -4.71 -15.83 -5.07
N GLY A 145 -3.70 -16.53 -4.53
CA GLY A 145 -2.78 -17.38 -5.29
C GLY A 145 -1.68 -16.65 -6.06
N ALA A 146 -1.70 -15.31 -6.09
CA ALA A 146 -0.70 -14.50 -6.80
C ALA A 146 -0.55 -13.10 -6.19
N GLY A 147 -0.37 -13.02 -4.87
CA GLY A 147 -0.08 -11.78 -4.16
C GLY A 147 1.41 -11.45 -4.13
N THR A 148 1.80 -10.45 -3.34
CA THR A 148 3.19 -10.00 -3.24
C THR A 148 3.55 -9.51 -1.83
N GLY A 149 4.81 -9.74 -1.44
CA GLY A 149 5.42 -9.11 -0.27
C GLY A 149 6.13 -7.79 -0.58
N LEU A 150 6.09 -7.31 -1.84
CA LEU A 150 6.84 -6.15 -2.32
C LEU A 150 5.90 -5.04 -2.79
N MET A 151 5.83 -3.95 -2.01
CA MET A 151 5.12 -2.73 -2.40
C MET A 151 5.88 -1.94 -3.48
N ASP A 152 7.18 -2.17 -3.65
CA ASP A 152 7.98 -1.53 -4.71
C ASP A 152 7.43 -1.74 -6.12
N MET A 153 6.59 -2.76 -6.32
CA MET A 153 5.96 -3.07 -7.59
C MET A 153 4.91 -2.04 -8.04
N ILE A 154 4.32 -1.29 -7.10
CA ILE A 154 3.30 -0.28 -7.40
C ILE A 154 3.91 1.09 -7.75
N TYR A 155 5.23 1.25 -7.63
CA TYR A 155 5.91 2.52 -7.86
C TYR A 155 6.37 2.69 -9.32
N GLY A 156 6.45 3.94 -9.75
CA GLY A 156 6.97 4.37 -11.05
C GLY A 156 8.50 4.41 -11.12
N TRP A 157 9.22 3.42 -10.58
CA TRP A 157 10.68 3.37 -10.78
C TRP A 157 11.03 3.24 -12.26
N GLY A 158 11.93 4.10 -12.75
CA GLY A 158 12.50 3.99 -14.10
C GLY A 158 11.51 4.14 -15.26
N VAL A 159 10.30 4.67 -15.00
CA VAL A 159 9.35 5.17 -16.02
C VAL A 159 9.49 6.67 -16.19
#